data_AF-X1PCH0-F1
#
_entry.id   AF-X1PCH0-F1
#
_cell.length_a   1.000
_cell.length_b   1.000
_cell.length_c   1.000
_cell.angle_alpha   90.00
_cell.angle_beta   90.00
_cell.angle_gamma   90.00
#
_symmetry.space_group_name_H-M   'P 1'
#
loop_
_entity.id
_entity.type
_entity.pdbx_description
1 polymer ?
#
loop_
_entity_poly.entity_id
_entity_poly.type
_entity_poly.pdbx_seq_one_letter_code
_entity_poly.pdbx_strand_id
1 'polypeptide(L)' 'MQRVMIIGQPGSGKSTLARKLGERTGLPVVHIDTIHWQPGWVERSRDEKTRLCHEVEARERWIFEGGHSATWSNRLARAD' A
#
# COMPACT_ATOMS: atom_id res chain seq x y z
N MET A 1 4.86 12.87 -10.15
CA MET A 1 4.25 12.00 -9.13
C MET A 1 3.72 10.73 -9.77
N GLN A 2 4.42 9.63 -9.54
CA GLN A 2 4.18 8.26 -9.97
C GLN A 2 4.03 7.31 -8.76
N ARG A 3 4.50 7.71 -7.57
CA ARG A 3 4.50 6.88 -6.36
C ARG A 3 3.93 7.66 -5.18
N VAL A 4 2.85 7.18 -4.58
CA VAL A 4 2.14 7.87 -3.50
C VAL A 4 1.92 6.93 -2.32
N MET A 5 2.42 7.32 -1.16
CA MET A 5 2.20 6.62 0.11
C MET A 5 1.02 7.27 0.85
N ILE A 6 0.00 6.47 1.20
CA ILE A 6 -1.15 6.93 1.98
C ILE A 6 -1.17 6.18 3.31
N ILE A 7 -1.00 6.91 4.41
CA ILE A 7 -1.10 6.40 5.77
C ILE A 7 -2.15 7.16 6.55
N GLY A 8 -2.78 6.49 7.51
CA GLY A 8 -3.79 7.09 8.37
C GLY A 8 -4.39 6.06 9.32
N GLN A 9 -5.21 6.53 10.25
CA GLN A 9 -5.92 5.68 11.20
C GLN A 9 -7.09 4.94 10.53
N PRO A 10 -7.63 3.88 11.14
CA PRO A 10 -8.94 3.34 10.77
C PRO A 10 -10.00 4.45 10.72
N GLY A 11 -10.90 4.41 9.74
CA GLY A 11 -11.96 5.42 9.58
C GLY A 11 -11.53 6.78 8.98
N SER A 12 -10.23 7.06 8.79
CA SER A 12 -9.78 8.38 8.31
C SER A 12 -10.01 8.67 6.80
N GLY A 13 -10.70 7.78 6.08
CA GLY A 13 -11.00 7.97 4.64
C GLY A 13 -9.87 7.59 3.67
N LYS A 14 -8.79 6.93 4.12
CA LYS A 14 -7.62 6.50 3.32
C LYS A 14 -7.99 5.81 2.01
N SER A 15 -8.83 4.78 2.09
CA SER A 15 -9.19 3.94 0.95
C SER A 15 -10.08 4.71 -0.04
N THR A 16 -10.86 5.68 0.44
CA THR A 16 -11.60 6.62 -0.41
C THR A 16 -10.65 7.55 -1.16
N LEU A 17 -9.64 8.11 -0.47
CA LEU A 17 -8.62 8.94 -1.10
C LEU A 17 -7.82 8.15 -2.15
N ALA A 18 -7.36 6.95 -1.80
CA ALA A 18 -6.58 6.11 -2.69
C ALA A 18 -7.32 5.76 -3.99
N ARG A 19 -8.61 5.40 -3.90
CA ARG A 19 -9.46 5.13 -5.07
C ARG A 19 -9.63 6.37 -5.95
N LYS A 20 -10.03 7.50 -5.35
CA LYS A 20 -10.21 8.77 -6.09
C LYS A 20 -8.92 9.22 -6.76
N LEU A 21 -7.77 9.03 -6.11
CA LEU A 21 -6.48 9.36 -6.67
C LEU A 21 -6.11 8.40 -7.82
N GLY A 22 -6.36 7.10 -7.66
CA GLY A 22 -6.17 6.11 -8.72
C GLY A 22 -7.01 6.43 -9.96
N GLU A 23 -8.29 6.73 -9.79
CA GLU A 23 -9.20 7.14 -10.88
C GLU A 23 -8.70 8.40 -11.62
N ARG A 24 -8.18 9.40 -10.88
CA ARG A 24 -7.71 10.66 -11.45
C ARG A 24 -6.33 10.57 -12.12
N THR A 25 -5.46 9.70 -11.62
CA THR A 25 -4.04 9.62 -12.04
C THR A 25 -3.75 8.44 -12.96
N GLY A 26 -4.65 7.44 -12.98
CA GLY A 26 -4.38 6.15 -13.62
C GLY A 26 -3.35 5.28 -12.90
N LEU A 27 -2.89 5.69 -11.70
CA LEU A 27 -1.91 4.90 -10.94
C LEU A 27 -2.55 3.65 -10.32
N PRO A 28 -1.82 2.51 -10.31
CA PRO A 28 -2.34 1.28 -9.71
C PRO A 28 -2.42 1.43 -8.19
N VAL A 29 -3.59 1.15 -7.63
CA VAL A 29 -3.85 1.22 -6.19
C VAL A 29 -3.60 -0.14 -5.53
N VAL A 30 -2.80 -0.14 -4.48
CA VAL A 30 -2.56 -1.30 -3.62
C VAL A 30 -3.00 -0.96 -2.20
N HIS A 31 -3.98 -1.71 -1.71
CA HIS A 31 -4.41 -1.65 -0.32
C HIS A 31 -3.67 -2.71 0.49
N ILE A 32 -3.08 -2.33 1.62
CA ILE A 32 -2.30 -3.26 2.46
C ILE A 32 -3.11 -4.47 2.93
N ASP A 33 -4.44 -4.37 3.02
CA ASP A 33 -5.32 -5.45 3.44
C ASP A 33 -5.27 -6.65 2.47
N THR A 34 -5.02 -6.41 1.18
CA THR A 34 -4.86 -7.48 0.18
C THR A 34 -3.54 -8.24 0.38
N ILE A 35 -2.57 -7.63 1.05
CA ILE A 35 -1.30 -8.23 1.47
C ILE A 35 -1.46 -8.89 2.85
N HIS A 36 -2.22 -8.33 3.78
CA HIS A 36 -2.42 -8.94 5.10
C HIS A 36 -3.17 -10.26 5.03
N TRP A 37 -4.21 -10.33 4.20
CA TRP A 37 -5.16 -11.43 4.24
C TRP A 37 -5.10 -12.28 2.98
N GLN A 38 -5.05 -13.59 3.17
CA GLN A 38 -5.31 -14.59 2.13
C GLN A 38 -6.83 -14.84 2.03
N PRO A 39 -7.30 -15.53 0.96
CA PRO A 39 -8.68 -16.01 0.91
C PRO A 39 -9.08 -16.76 2.19
N GLY A 40 -10.29 -16.50 2.68
CA GLY A 40 -10.75 -17.05 3.96
C GLY A 40 -10.28 -16.29 5.19
N TRP A 41 -9.77 -15.06 5.03
CA TRP A 41 -9.30 -14.21 6.14
C TRP A 41 -8.14 -14.82 6.94
N VAL A 42 -7.32 -15.63 6.26
CA VAL A 42 -6.12 -16.20 6.86
C VAL A 42 -5.01 -15.15 6.82
N GLU A 43 -4.48 -14.78 7.98
CA GLU A 43 -3.41 -13.80 8.08
C GLU A 43 -2.10 -14.36 7.50
N ARG A 44 -1.43 -13.57 6.66
CA ARG A 44 -0.07 -13.90 6.21
C ARG A 44 0.94 -13.78 7.35
N SER A 45 2.05 -14.50 7.23
CA SER A 45 3.19 -14.28 8.13
C SER A 45 3.75 -12.86 7.98
N ARG A 46 4.42 -12.35 9.02
CA ARG A 46 5.07 -11.04 8.98
C ARG A 46 6.12 -10.94 7.86
N ASP A 47 6.88 -12.00 7.63
CA ASP A 47 7.93 -12.02 6.61
C ASP A 47 7.34 -12.01 5.20
N GLU A 48 6.26 -12.76 4.99
CA GLU A 48 5.55 -12.75 3.71
C GLU A 48 4.92 -11.39 3.41
N LYS A 49 4.28 -10.76 4.41
CA LYS A 49 3.77 -9.38 4.29
C LYS A 49 4.88 -8.41 3.88
N THR A 50 6.04 -8.50 4.53
CA THR A 50 7.19 -7.63 4.27
C THR A 50 7.71 -7.82 2.85
N ARG A 51 7.89 -9.07 2.41
CA ARG A 51 8.30 -9.40 1.04
C ARG A 51 7.33 -8.83 -0.01
N LEU A 52 6.03 -9.07 0.16
CA LEU A 52 5.00 -8.58 -0.78
C LEU A 52 4.93 -7.05 -0.82
N CYS A 53 5.12 -6.37 0.31
CA CYS A 53 5.22 -4.91 0.34
C CYS A 53 6.42 -4.42 -0.49
N HIS A 54 7.59 -5.05 -0.33
CA HIS A 54 8.78 -4.70 -1.11
C HIS A 54 8.60 -4.94 -2.62
N GLU A 55 7.88 -6.00 -3.01
CA GLU A 55 7.55 -6.26 -4.42
C GLU A 55 6.65 -5.17 -5.02
N VAL A 56 5.74 -4.58 -4.22
CA VAL A 56 4.93 -3.43 -4.65
C VAL A 56 5.77 -2.18 -4.73
N GLU A 57 6.58 -1.92 -3.69
CA GLU A 57 7.46 -0.76 -3.60
C GLU A 57 8.46 -0.69 -4.76
N ALA A 58 8.98 -1.83 -5.20
CA ALA A 58 9.93 -1.95 -6.30
C ALA A 58 9.36 -1.50 -7.66
N ARG A 59 8.04 -1.46 -7.82
CA ARG A 59 7.39 -0.99 -9.06
C ARG A 59 7.64 0.50 -9.27
N GLU A 60 7.59 0.92 -10.53
CA GLU A 60 7.81 2.32 -10.91
C GLU A 60 6.61 3.22 -10.57
N ARG A 61 5.40 2.65 -10.52
CA ARG A 61 4.13 3.35 -10.33
C ARG A 61 3.26 2.64 -9.28
N TRP A 62 2.77 3.39 -8.29
CA TRP A 62 1.85 2.87 -7.27
C TRP A 62 1.20 3.95 -6.42
N ILE A 63 -0.02 3.69 -5.96
CA ILE A 63 -0.60 4.29 -4.76
C ILE A 63 -0.65 3.18 -3.73
N PHE A 64 0.12 3.30 -2.65
CA PHE A 64 0.18 2.30 -1.59
C PHE A 64 -0.54 2.84 -0.35
N GLU A 65 -1.73 2.31 -0.09
CA GLU A 65 -2.58 2.68 1.03
C GLU A 65 -2.49 1.67 2.17
N GLY A 66 -2.19 2.16 3.37
CA GLY A 66 -2.23 1.39 4.61
C GLY A 66 -0.87 1.12 5.26
N GLY A 67 -0.91 0.55 6.46
CA GLY A 67 0.24 0.44 7.36
C GLY A 67 0.91 -0.93 7.35
N HIS A 68 2.23 -0.93 7.24
CA HIS A 68 3.13 -2.02 7.63
C HIS A 68 4.46 -1.37 7.94
N SER A 69 4.69 -1.05 9.22
CA SER A 69 5.73 -0.10 9.64
C SER A 69 7.14 -0.54 9.26
N ALA A 70 7.36 -1.86 9.17
CA ALA A 70 8.62 -2.44 8.73
C ALA A 70 9.08 -1.97 7.34
N THR A 71 8.18 -1.47 6.47
CA THR A 71 8.53 -1.01 5.12
C THR A 71 8.34 0.49 4.90
N TRP A 72 8.03 1.26 5.95
CA TRP A 72 7.81 2.70 5.80
C TRP A 72 9.04 3.46 5.32
N SER A 73 10.23 3.15 5.83
CA SER A 73 11.46 3.84 5.39
C SER A 73 11.71 3.68 3.90
N ASN A 74 11.51 2.47 3.34
CA ASN A 74 11.67 2.22 1.91
C ASN A 74 10.55 2.88 1.08
N ARG A 75 9.30 2.83 1.55
CA ARG A 75 8.18 3.52 0.89
C ARG A 75 8.40 5.03 0.83
N LEU A 76 8.81 5.63 1.95
CA LEU A 76 9.04 7.06 2.04
C LEU A 76 10.18 7.51 1.14
N ALA A 77 11.27 6.73 1.06
CA ALA A 77 12.40 7.03 0.19
C ALA A 77 12.07 6.97 -1.31
N ARG A 78 10.96 6.31 -1.69
CA ARG A 78 10.55 6.11 -3.08
C ARG A 78 9.32 6.92 -3.48
N ALA A 79 8.49 7.34 -2.52
CA ALA A 79 7.34 8.18 -2.80
C ALA A 79 7.79 9.55 -3.34
N ASP A 80 6.94 10.17 -4.18
CA ASP A 80 7.19 11.50 -4.74
C ASP A 80 6.51 12.62 -3.95
#